data_AF-A0A969BIR2-F1
#
_entry.id   AF-A0A969BIR2-F1
#
_cell.length_a   1.000
_cell.length_b   1.000
_cell.length_c   1.000
_cell.angle_alpha   90.00
_cell.angle_beta   90.00
_cell.angle_gamma   90.00
#
_symmetry.space_group_name_H-M   'P 1'
#
loop_
_entity.id
_entity.type
_entity.pdbx_description
1 polymer ?
#
loop_
_entity_poly.entity_id
_entity_poly.type
_entity_poly.pdbx_seq_one_letter_code
_entity_poly.pdbx_strand_id
1 'polypeptide(L)'
;MIEKIDDSERYALRFLRWFCPPALYEGIEGDVLEKFYDDRERHGPRPARRRLWLHVFAFLRPGIVLRNKIPTPSIHTIMLGNYMKVAARNMAKRKLYSFINAFGLSVAIAFCTLIYLFVQDEKSFDQFHANKNRIYRIHMEGFSRELFEKGEKEPYEAHAYMPASLGPRMLEEIPEVEYFTRYNGWDEGVMTYKEKIFKQKFSFVDSGFFKMFSFKLLEGSANGIFANTTDAVLTRETAKKIFRRRRPDR
;
A
#
# COMPACT_ATOMS: atom_id res chain seq x y z
N MET A 1 -6.27 56.72 -47.02
CA MET A 1 -7.43 57.39 -46.40
C MET A 1 -8.18 56.30 -45.64
N ILE A 2 -7.99 56.22 -44.32
CA ILE A 2 -8.60 55.17 -43.50
C ILE A 2 -10.04 55.59 -43.25
N GLU A 3 -10.98 55.02 -44.01
CA GLU A 3 -12.42 55.23 -43.82
C GLU A 3 -12.78 54.83 -42.38
N LYS A 4 -13.46 55.72 -41.65
CA LYS A 4 -13.94 55.43 -40.29
C LYS A 4 -14.96 54.29 -40.37
N ILE A 5 -14.55 53.10 -39.95
CA ILE A 5 -15.43 51.95 -39.72
C ILE A 5 -16.51 52.39 -38.72
N ASP A 6 -17.77 52.24 -39.11
CA ASP A 6 -18.93 52.59 -38.27
C ASP A 6 -19.08 51.61 -37.10
N ASP A 7 -19.58 52.08 -35.95
CA ASP A 7 -19.69 51.26 -34.74
C ASP A 7 -20.51 49.98 -34.97
N SER A 8 -21.55 50.04 -35.82
CA SER A 8 -22.40 48.88 -36.13
C SER A 8 -21.66 47.75 -36.86
N GLU A 9 -20.70 48.09 -37.72
CA GLU A 9 -19.90 47.12 -38.47
C GLU A 9 -18.97 46.36 -37.52
N ARG A 10 -18.34 47.11 -36.61
CA ARG A 10 -17.46 46.56 -35.58
C ARG A 10 -18.18 45.60 -34.64
N TYR A 11 -19.43 45.87 -34.27
CA TYR A 11 -20.22 44.96 -33.43
C TYR A 11 -20.60 43.67 -34.17
N ALA A 12 -20.98 43.75 -35.45
CA ALA A 12 -21.32 42.58 -36.25
C ALA A 12 -20.11 41.65 -36.45
N LEU A 13 -18.93 42.21 -36.75
CA LEU A 13 -17.69 41.44 -36.88
C LEU A 13 -17.22 40.85 -35.54
N ARG A 14 -17.35 41.59 -34.43
CA ARG A 14 -17.08 41.03 -33.08
C ARG A 14 -18.00 39.86 -32.75
N PHE A 15 -19.26 39.95 -33.15
CA PHE A 15 -20.21 38.86 -32.97
C PHE A 15 -19.83 37.65 -33.83
N LEU A 16 -19.48 37.86 -35.10
CA LEU A 16 -18.95 36.82 -35.99
C LEU A 16 -17.72 36.13 -35.39
N ARG A 17 -16.77 36.92 -34.87
CA ARG A 17 -15.53 36.43 -34.24
C ARG A 17 -15.79 35.60 -32.98
N TRP A 18 -16.88 35.89 -32.26
CA TRP A 18 -17.22 35.18 -31.03
C TRP A 18 -17.71 33.74 -31.29
N PHE A 19 -18.46 33.51 -32.37
CA PHE A 19 -18.98 32.16 -32.66
C PHE A 19 -18.21 31.41 -33.75
N CYS A 20 -17.46 32.10 -34.61
CA CYS A 20 -16.74 31.48 -35.72
C CYS A 20 -15.34 31.00 -35.29
N PRO A 21 -14.93 29.76 -35.64
CA PRO A 21 -13.55 29.30 -35.43
C PRO A 21 -12.54 30.18 -36.18
N PRO A 22 -11.32 30.40 -35.63
CA PRO A 22 -10.32 31.27 -36.23
C PRO A 22 -9.91 30.85 -37.65
N ALA A 23 -9.93 29.55 -37.96
CA ALA A 23 -9.62 29.02 -39.29
C ALA A 23 -10.68 29.32 -40.37
N LEU A 24 -11.90 29.69 -39.97
CA LEU A 24 -13.01 30.04 -40.89
C LEU A 24 -13.34 31.52 -40.85
N TYR A 25 -12.90 32.23 -39.80
CA TYR A 25 -13.25 33.61 -39.55
C TYR A 25 -12.80 34.54 -40.69
N GLU A 26 -11.56 34.42 -41.13
CA GLU A 26 -10.97 35.30 -42.16
C GLU A 26 -11.71 35.22 -43.50
N GLY A 27 -12.07 34.00 -43.93
CA GLY A 27 -12.84 33.80 -45.16
C GLY A 27 -14.27 34.34 -45.06
N ILE A 28 -14.97 34.06 -43.96
CA ILE A 28 -16.36 34.51 -43.76
C ILE A 28 -16.42 36.04 -43.54
N GLU A 29 -15.43 36.62 -42.86
CA GLU A 29 -15.31 38.07 -42.68
C GLU A 29 -15.15 38.78 -44.03
N GLY A 30 -14.28 38.27 -44.92
CA GLY A 30 -14.10 38.78 -46.27
C GLY A 30 -15.40 38.78 -47.08
N ASP A 31 -16.06 37.63 -47.17
CA ASP A 31 -17.32 37.46 -47.92
C ASP A 31 -18.45 38.38 -47.43
N VAL A 32 -18.53 38.59 -46.11
CA VAL A 32 -19.56 39.42 -45.47
C VAL A 32 -19.28 40.91 -45.69
N LEU A 33 -18.01 41.32 -45.62
CA LEU A 33 -17.61 42.70 -45.86
C LEU A 33 -17.74 43.10 -47.33
N GLU A 34 -17.36 42.24 -48.27
CA GLU A 34 -17.51 42.48 -49.70
C GLU A 34 -18.97 42.79 -50.06
N LYS A 35 -19.91 41.94 -49.63
CA LYS A 35 -21.35 42.15 -49.85
C LYS A 35 -21.87 43.43 -49.17
N PHE A 36 -21.33 43.77 -48.01
CA PHE A 36 -21.73 44.97 -47.30
C PHE A 36 -21.32 46.25 -48.03
N TYR A 37 -20.11 46.31 -48.59
CA TYR A 37 -19.66 47.45 -49.38
C TYR A 37 -20.49 47.60 -50.67
N ASP A 38 -20.77 46.49 -51.36
CA ASP A 38 -21.66 46.46 -52.52
C ASP A 38 -23.08 46.98 -52.20
N ASP A 39 -23.66 46.52 -51.09
CA ASP A 39 -24.99 46.96 -50.64
C ASP A 39 -24.99 48.45 -50.22
N ARG A 40 -23.87 48.95 -49.70
CA ARG A 40 -23.70 50.36 -49.29
C ARG A 40 -23.71 51.28 -50.50
N GLU A 41 -23.05 50.91 -51.59
CA GLU A 41 -23.04 51.69 -52.84
C GLU A 41 -24.41 51.69 -53.53
N ARG A 42 -25.12 50.57 -53.55
CA ARG A 42 -26.40 50.43 -54.28
C ARG A 42 -27.61 50.99 -53.54
N HIS A 43 -27.65 50.90 -52.22
CA HIS A 43 -28.85 51.18 -51.43
C HIS A 43 -28.64 52.18 -50.30
N GLY A 44 -27.43 52.69 -50.12
CA GLY A 44 -27.09 53.64 -49.06
C GLY A 44 -26.83 52.99 -47.70
N PRO A 45 -26.41 53.79 -46.70
CA PRO A 45 -25.77 53.27 -45.49
C PRO A 45 -26.70 52.56 -44.51
N ARG A 46 -27.98 52.95 -44.44
CA ARG A 46 -28.95 52.38 -43.48
C ARG A 46 -29.42 50.96 -43.84
N PRO A 47 -29.86 50.66 -45.09
CA PRO A 47 -30.27 49.31 -45.46
C PRO A 47 -29.09 48.32 -45.51
N ALA A 48 -27.88 48.77 -45.87
CA ALA A 48 -26.68 47.94 -45.86
C ALA A 48 -26.37 47.38 -44.46
N ARG A 49 -26.53 48.19 -43.40
CA ARG A 49 -26.32 47.75 -42.00
C ARG A 49 -27.27 46.64 -41.56
N ARG A 50 -28.54 46.71 -41.97
CA ARG A 50 -29.52 45.66 -41.66
C ARG A 50 -29.17 44.36 -42.38
N ARG A 51 -28.72 44.45 -43.64
CA ARG A 51 -28.30 43.27 -44.42
C ARG A 51 -27.02 42.65 -43.89
N LEU A 52 -26.07 43.44 -43.39
CA LEU A 52 -24.87 42.93 -42.72
C LEU A 52 -25.22 41.96 -41.59
N TRP A 53 -26.13 42.38 -40.69
CA TRP A 53 -26.59 41.52 -39.60
C TRP A 53 -27.31 40.27 -40.11
N LEU A 54 -28.13 40.37 -41.16
CA LEU A 54 -28.78 39.21 -41.77
C LEU A 54 -27.75 38.21 -42.34
N HIS A 55 -26.69 38.70 -42.98
CA HIS A 55 -25.62 37.84 -43.48
C HIS A 55 -24.85 37.18 -42.33
N VAL A 56 -24.48 37.92 -41.29
CA VAL A 56 -23.82 37.36 -40.10
C VAL A 56 -24.69 36.30 -39.42
N PHE A 57 -25.98 36.55 -39.24
CA PHE A 57 -26.90 35.57 -38.67
C PHE A 57 -27.12 34.35 -39.58
N ALA A 58 -27.10 34.52 -40.90
CA ALA A 58 -27.20 33.39 -41.83
C ALA A 58 -26.02 32.39 -41.71
N PHE A 59 -24.87 32.86 -41.22
CA PHE A 59 -23.71 32.03 -40.90
C PHE A 59 -23.75 31.37 -39.52
N LEU A 60 -24.77 31.64 -38.70
CA LEU A 60 -24.99 30.99 -37.40
C LEU A 60 -25.55 29.56 -37.55
N ARG A 61 -24.87 28.73 -38.34
CA ARG A 61 -25.22 27.31 -38.54
C ARG A 61 -24.66 26.46 -37.40
N PRO A 62 -25.43 25.49 -36.86
CA PRO A 62 -24.97 24.62 -35.77
C PRO A 62 -23.62 23.93 -36.05
N GLY A 63 -23.36 23.56 -37.31
CA GLY A 63 -22.11 22.93 -37.72
C GLY A 63 -20.86 23.80 -37.56
N ILE A 64 -20.97 25.13 -37.65
CA ILE A 64 -19.84 26.06 -37.44
C ILE A 64 -19.63 26.30 -35.94
N VAL A 65 -20.74 26.44 -35.20
CA VAL A 65 -20.75 26.73 -33.75
C VAL A 65 -20.31 25.53 -32.91
N LEU A 66 -20.67 24.31 -33.30
CA LEU A 66 -20.41 23.08 -32.53
C LEU A 66 -19.08 22.40 -32.90
N ARG A 67 -18.41 22.81 -33.99
CA ARG A 67 -17.18 22.16 -34.52
C ARG A 67 -16.03 22.07 -33.50
N ASN A 68 -15.88 23.08 -32.65
CA ASN A 68 -14.83 23.12 -31.61
C ASN A 68 -15.36 22.79 -30.20
N LYS A 69 -16.66 22.56 -30.02
CA LYS A 69 -17.27 22.34 -28.69
C LYS A 69 -17.44 20.87 -28.33
N ILE A 70 -17.38 19.97 -29.30
CA ILE A 70 -17.46 18.52 -29.06
C ILE A 70 -16.02 18.01 -28.95
N PRO A 71 -15.50 17.73 -27.73
CA PRO A 71 -14.20 17.08 -27.60
C PRO A 71 -14.28 15.71 -28.27
N THR A 72 -13.42 15.47 -29.26
CA THR A 72 -13.25 14.15 -29.85
C THR A 72 -12.92 13.16 -28.73
N PRO A 73 -13.55 11.96 -28.66
CA PRO A 73 -13.14 10.96 -27.69
C PRO A 73 -11.65 10.69 -27.88
N SER A 74 -10.91 10.68 -26.77
CA SER A 74 -9.47 10.47 -26.77
C SER A 74 -9.13 9.23 -27.59
N ILE A 75 -8.43 9.40 -28.71
CA ILE A 75 -8.04 8.30 -29.62
C ILE A 75 -7.31 7.20 -28.83
N HIS A 76 -6.64 7.57 -27.74
CA HIS A 76 -5.94 6.66 -26.83
C HIS A 76 -6.84 5.61 -26.18
N THR A 77 -8.07 5.95 -25.74
CA THR A 77 -8.94 4.97 -25.08
C THR A 77 -9.52 3.96 -26.06
N ILE A 78 -9.84 4.40 -27.28
CA ILE A 78 -10.30 3.53 -28.37
C ILE A 78 -9.18 2.58 -28.80
N MET A 79 -7.96 3.09 -28.93
CA MET A 79 -6.77 2.31 -29.25
C MET A 79 -6.45 1.27 -28.18
N LEU A 80 -6.54 1.62 -26.88
CA LEU A 80 -6.32 0.68 -25.78
C LEU A 80 -7.30 -0.50 -25.85
N GLY A 81 -8.59 -0.23 -26.10
CA GLY A 81 -9.59 -1.27 -26.31
C GLY A 81 -9.26 -2.18 -27.50
N ASN A 82 -8.78 -1.60 -28.60
CA ASN A 82 -8.35 -2.38 -29.76
C ASN A 82 -7.12 -3.26 -29.45
N TYR A 83 -6.10 -2.72 -28.77
CA TYR A 83 -4.93 -3.50 -28.36
C TYR A 83 -5.30 -4.68 -27.46
N MET A 84 -6.16 -4.46 -26.46
CA MET A 84 -6.65 -5.54 -25.59
C MET A 84 -7.44 -6.60 -26.38
N LYS A 85 -8.29 -6.17 -27.33
CA LYS A 85 -9.06 -7.08 -28.19
C LYS A 85 -8.16 -7.92 -29.11
N VAL A 86 -7.13 -7.32 -29.69
CA VAL A 86 -6.16 -8.01 -30.54
C VAL A 86 -5.30 -8.97 -29.72
N ALA A 87 -4.82 -8.55 -28.55
CA ALA A 87 -4.07 -9.39 -27.62
C ALA A 87 -4.88 -10.61 -27.19
N ALA A 88 -6.13 -10.43 -26.77
CA ALA A 88 -7.01 -11.53 -26.37
C ALA A 88 -7.26 -12.54 -27.50
N ARG A 89 -7.48 -12.07 -28.74
CA ARG A 89 -7.63 -12.94 -29.92
C ARG A 89 -6.34 -13.71 -30.22
N ASN A 90 -5.17 -13.08 -30.10
CA ASN A 90 -3.89 -13.74 -30.30
C ASN A 90 -3.62 -14.80 -29.24
N MET A 91 -3.93 -14.52 -27.96
CA MET A 91 -3.81 -15.49 -26.87
C MET A 91 -4.76 -16.68 -27.08
N ALA A 92 -6.01 -16.43 -27.49
CA ALA A 92 -6.99 -17.48 -27.77
C ALA A 92 -6.63 -18.36 -28.97
N LYS A 93 -5.90 -17.83 -29.97
CA LYS A 93 -5.36 -18.60 -31.10
C LYS A 93 -4.17 -19.47 -30.69
N ARG A 94 -3.31 -18.98 -29.79
CA ARG A 94 -2.10 -19.68 -29.31
C ARG A 94 -2.25 -20.11 -27.84
N LYS A 95 -3.22 -20.98 -27.57
CA LYS A 95 -3.64 -21.35 -26.21
C LYS A 95 -2.53 -21.96 -25.37
N LEU A 96 -1.81 -22.96 -25.89
CA LEU A 96 -0.75 -23.65 -25.15
C LEU A 96 0.41 -22.71 -24.78
N TYR A 97 0.90 -21.94 -25.75
CA TYR A 97 1.99 -20.98 -25.53
C TYR A 97 1.59 -19.89 -24.52
N SER A 98 0.38 -19.34 -24.66
CA SER A 98 -0.13 -18.32 -23.74
C SER A 98 -0.33 -18.89 -22.33
N PHE A 99 -0.79 -20.15 -22.23
CA PHE A 99 -0.95 -20.84 -20.95
C PHE A 99 0.39 -21.05 -20.25
N ILE A 100 1.40 -21.60 -20.94
CA ILE A 100 2.72 -21.85 -20.34
C ILE A 100 3.33 -20.56 -19.80
N ASN A 101 3.28 -19.47 -20.57
CA ASN A 101 3.83 -18.18 -20.15
C ASN A 101 3.03 -17.56 -18.99
N ALA A 102 1.70 -17.54 -19.08
CA ALA A 102 0.86 -16.98 -18.03
C ALA A 102 0.97 -17.80 -16.73
N PHE A 103 1.00 -19.13 -16.83
CA PHE A 103 1.12 -20.03 -15.71
C PHE A 103 2.48 -19.90 -15.03
N GLY A 104 3.58 -19.95 -15.79
CA GLY A 104 4.93 -19.78 -15.24
C GLY A 104 5.11 -18.44 -14.53
N LEU A 105 4.62 -17.35 -15.13
CA LEU A 105 4.63 -16.03 -14.51
C LEU A 105 3.78 -15.98 -13.23
N SER A 106 2.58 -16.57 -13.26
CA SER A 106 1.68 -16.60 -12.10
C SER A 106 2.28 -17.38 -10.94
N VAL A 107 2.90 -18.52 -11.22
CA VAL A 107 3.59 -19.35 -10.21
C VAL A 107 4.78 -18.60 -9.62
N ALA A 108 5.59 -17.94 -10.45
CA ALA A 108 6.71 -17.14 -9.96
C ALA A 108 6.24 -16.00 -9.03
N ILE A 109 5.19 -15.26 -9.43
CA ILE A 109 4.60 -14.20 -8.60
C ILE A 109 4.05 -14.77 -7.29
N ALA A 110 3.37 -15.91 -7.33
CA ALA A 110 2.87 -16.59 -6.13
C ALA A 110 4.01 -16.94 -5.17
N PHE A 111 5.10 -17.55 -5.64
CA PHE A 111 6.26 -17.86 -4.80
C PHE A 111 6.93 -16.62 -4.24
N CYS A 112 7.15 -15.58 -5.05
CA CYS A 112 7.70 -14.31 -4.56
C CYS A 112 6.80 -13.67 -3.49
N THR A 113 5.48 -13.73 -3.68
CA THR A 113 4.52 -13.20 -2.70
C THR A 113 4.52 -14.02 -1.41
N LEU A 114 4.59 -15.36 -1.49
CA LEU A 114 4.68 -16.23 -0.33
C LEU A 114 5.94 -15.97 0.48
N ILE A 115 7.10 -15.82 -0.19
CA ILE A 115 8.37 -15.49 0.48
C ILE A 115 8.27 -14.10 1.12
N TYR A 116 7.70 -13.12 0.43
CA TYR A 116 7.49 -11.79 0.98
C TYR A 116 6.62 -11.82 2.24
N LEU A 117 5.49 -12.52 2.20
CA LEU A 117 4.60 -12.67 3.35
C LEU A 117 5.27 -13.41 4.49
N PHE A 118 6.04 -14.46 4.20
CA PHE A 118 6.82 -15.18 5.20
C PHE A 118 7.84 -14.26 5.91
N VAL A 119 8.62 -13.49 5.14
CA VAL A 119 9.59 -12.54 5.71
C VAL A 119 8.89 -11.44 6.50
N GLN A 120 7.73 -10.97 6.04
CA GLN A 120 6.95 -9.97 6.74
C GLN A 120 6.42 -10.51 8.07
N ASP A 121 5.89 -11.74 8.08
CA ASP A 121 5.41 -12.42 9.27
C ASP A 121 6.53 -12.61 10.29
N GLU A 122 7.67 -13.16 9.86
CA GLU A 122 8.86 -13.38 10.69
C GLU A 122 9.36 -12.08 11.32
N LYS A 123 9.42 -10.99 10.55
CA LYS A 123 9.83 -9.69 11.06
C LYS A 123 8.82 -9.09 12.04
N SER A 124 7.55 -9.48 11.97
CA SER A 124 6.48 -8.93 12.81
C SER A 124 6.33 -9.66 14.16
N PHE A 125 6.76 -10.92 14.25
CA PHE A 125 6.51 -11.80 15.39
C PHE A 125 6.98 -11.22 16.73
N ASP A 126 8.21 -10.68 16.79
CA ASP A 126 8.80 -10.15 18.03
C ASP A 126 8.57 -8.64 18.26
N GLN A 127 7.79 -7.98 17.40
CA GLN A 127 7.67 -6.51 17.41
C GLN A 127 6.72 -5.97 18.48
N PHE A 128 5.99 -6.82 19.20
CA PHE A 128 4.94 -6.41 20.15
C PHE A 128 5.47 -5.99 21.53
N HIS A 129 6.73 -6.29 21.86
CA HIS A 129 7.32 -5.89 23.13
C HIS A 129 7.65 -4.39 23.14
N ALA A 130 7.20 -3.66 24.17
CA ALA A 130 7.42 -2.22 24.28
C ALA A 130 8.92 -1.86 24.32
N ASN A 131 9.72 -2.72 24.97
CA ASN A 131 11.16 -2.52 25.16
C ASN A 131 12.02 -3.34 24.18
N LYS A 132 11.48 -3.79 23.04
CA LYS A 132 12.18 -4.71 22.12
C LYS A 132 13.62 -4.29 21.74
N ASN A 133 13.88 -2.98 21.60
CA ASN A 133 15.20 -2.45 21.23
C ASN A 133 16.21 -2.43 22.40
N ARG A 134 15.76 -2.76 23.62
CA ARG A 134 16.55 -2.76 24.86
C ARG A 134 16.69 -4.15 25.47
N ILE A 135 16.15 -5.18 24.80
CA ILE A 135 16.21 -6.57 25.26
C ILE A 135 17.32 -7.26 24.48
N TYR A 136 18.29 -7.79 25.20
CA TYR A 136 19.44 -8.48 24.62
C TYR A 136 19.51 -9.91 25.16
N ARG A 137 19.87 -10.85 24.30
CA ARG A 137 20.19 -12.24 24.68
C ARG A 137 21.69 -12.41 24.65
N ILE A 138 22.24 -12.92 25.75
CA ILE A 138 23.68 -13.17 25.87
C ILE A 138 23.99 -14.53 25.26
N HIS A 139 25.05 -14.56 24.47
CA HIS A 139 25.61 -15.75 23.86
C HIS A 139 27.07 -15.88 24.26
N MET A 140 27.53 -17.11 24.40
CA MET A 140 28.94 -17.44 24.53
C MET A 140 29.38 -18.13 23.25
N GLU A 141 30.49 -17.67 22.67
CA GLU A 141 31.16 -18.35 21.56
C GLU A 141 32.23 -19.28 22.13
N GLY A 142 32.11 -20.56 21.81
CA GLY A 142 33.03 -21.61 22.24
C GLY A 142 33.67 -22.31 21.06
N PHE A 143 34.92 -22.76 21.22
CA PHE A 143 35.59 -23.55 20.20
C PHE A 143 34.87 -24.88 19.96
N SER A 144 34.53 -25.17 18.69
CA SER A 144 33.91 -26.41 18.25
C SER A 144 34.94 -27.30 17.57
N ARG A 145 35.29 -28.40 18.24
CA ARG A 145 36.19 -29.41 17.69
C ARG A 145 35.65 -30.04 16.41
N GLU A 146 34.33 -30.22 16.32
CA GLU A 146 33.68 -30.78 15.14
C GLU A 146 33.87 -29.87 13.90
N LEU A 147 33.65 -28.56 14.06
CA LEU A 147 33.88 -27.60 12.97
C LEU A 147 35.34 -27.55 12.56
N PHE A 148 36.26 -27.60 13.53
CA PHE A 148 37.69 -27.65 13.26
C PHE A 148 38.08 -28.89 12.46
N GLU A 149 37.58 -30.07 12.83
CA GLU A 149 37.85 -31.33 12.12
C GLU A 149 37.24 -31.35 10.70
N LYS A 150 36.17 -30.57 10.45
CA LYS A 150 35.59 -30.34 9.11
C LYS A 150 36.36 -29.32 8.26
N GLY A 151 37.39 -28.67 8.82
CA GLY A 151 38.19 -27.66 8.13
C GLY A 151 37.49 -26.30 7.98
N GLU A 152 36.51 -26.00 8.83
CA GLU A 152 35.88 -24.67 8.90
C GLU A 152 36.92 -23.60 9.27
N LYS A 153 36.84 -22.44 8.62
CA LYS A 153 37.80 -21.34 8.86
C LYS A 153 37.65 -20.73 10.25
N GLU A 154 36.43 -20.70 10.78
CA GLU A 154 36.08 -20.14 12.10
C GLU A 154 35.38 -21.23 12.90
N PRO A 155 36.12 -22.11 13.60
CA PRO A 155 35.56 -23.25 14.32
C PRO A 155 35.00 -22.83 15.68
N TYR A 156 34.14 -21.82 15.71
CA TYR A 156 33.48 -21.30 16.91
C TYR A 156 31.97 -21.39 16.75
N GLU A 157 31.29 -21.81 17.81
CA GLU A 157 29.83 -21.90 17.86
C GLU A 157 29.28 -21.05 19.00
N ALA A 158 28.23 -20.28 18.70
CA ALA A 158 27.48 -19.54 19.69
C ALA A 158 26.48 -20.44 20.40
N HIS A 159 26.59 -20.55 21.73
CA HIS A 159 25.60 -21.22 22.57
C HIS A 159 24.98 -20.26 23.58
N ALA A 160 23.72 -20.52 23.94
CA ALA A 160 22.97 -19.72 24.91
C ALA A 160 23.05 -20.27 26.36
N TYR A 161 23.88 -21.30 26.59
CA TYR A 161 24.13 -21.83 27.92
C TYR A 161 25.09 -20.91 28.66
N MET A 162 24.56 -20.17 29.62
CA MET A 162 25.32 -19.26 30.47
C MET A 162 25.32 -19.74 31.93
N PRO A 163 26.40 -19.47 32.70
CA PRO A 163 26.40 -19.72 34.14
C PRO A 163 25.23 -19.01 34.81
N ALA A 164 24.55 -19.71 35.72
CA ALA A 164 23.37 -19.18 36.41
C ALA A 164 23.66 -17.91 37.25
N SER A 165 24.92 -17.68 37.59
CA SER A 165 25.42 -16.51 38.34
C SER A 165 25.64 -15.26 37.47
N LEU A 166 25.72 -15.40 36.14
CA LEU A 166 26.06 -14.28 35.27
C LEU A 166 25.03 -13.15 35.32
N GLY A 167 23.74 -13.49 35.21
CA GLY A 167 22.64 -12.50 35.25
C GLY A 167 22.65 -11.64 36.52
N PRO A 168 22.66 -12.25 37.72
CA PRO A 168 22.81 -11.51 38.98
C PRO A 168 24.06 -10.63 39.02
N ARG A 169 25.21 -11.15 38.57
CA ARG A 169 26.46 -10.41 38.61
C ARG A 169 26.45 -9.19 37.68
N MET A 170 25.86 -9.33 36.50
CA MET A 170 25.70 -8.21 35.57
C MET A 170 24.80 -7.12 36.13
N LEU A 171 23.71 -7.49 36.82
CA LEU A 171 22.84 -6.52 37.49
C LEU A 171 23.58 -5.73 38.59
N GLU A 172 24.53 -6.36 39.27
CA GLU A 172 25.35 -5.72 40.32
C GLU A 172 26.47 -4.84 39.76
N GLU A 173 27.15 -5.28 38.70
CA GLU A 173 28.38 -4.66 38.20
C GLU A 173 28.17 -3.68 37.02
N ILE A 174 27.07 -3.81 36.28
CA ILE A 174 26.81 -3.03 35.05
C ILE A 174 25.59 -2.13 35.27
N PRO A 175 25.78 -0.82 35.51
CA PRO A 175 24.69 0.12 35.81
C PRO A 175 23.60 0.22 34.74
N GLU A 176 23.92 -0.08 33.48
CA GLU A 176 23.00 -0.04 32.35
C GLU A 176 22.01 -1.22 32.33
N VAL A 177 22.26 -2.27 33.10
CA VAL A 177 21.37 -3.44 33.21
C VAL A 177 20.27 -3.12 34.23
N GLU A 178 19.05 -2.86 33.77
CA GLU A 178 17.91 -2.58 34.65
C GLU A 178 17.27 -3.86 35.21
N TYR A 179 17.21 -4.91 34.39
CA TYR A 179 16.58 -6.19 34.71
C TYR A 179 17.31 -7.32 34.00
N PHE A 180 17.31 -8.50 34.60
CA PHE A 180 17.72 -9.74 33.95
C PHE A 180 16.64 -10.81 34.12
N THR A 181 16.67 -11.79 33.23
CA THR A 181 15.96 -13.05 33.41
C THR A 181 16.75 -14.15 32.75
N ARG A 182 16.82 -15.29 33.43
CA ARG A 182 17.16 -16.56 32.82
C ARG A 182 15.90 -17.10 32.17
N TYR A 183 16.08 -17.86 31.10
CA TYR A 183 15.01 -18.55 30.42
C TYR A 183 15.48 -19.98 30.17
N ASN A 184 14.79 -20.93 30.79
CA ASN A 184 14.94 -22.34 30.45
C ASN A 184 13.61 -22.79 29.84
N GLY A 185 13.59 -22.91 28.52
CA GLY A 185 12.46 -23.44 27.78
C GLY A 185 12.82 -24.79 27.20
N TRP A 186 11.80 -25.64 27.02
CA TRP A 186 11.81 -26.94 26.33
C TRP A 186 11.66 -28.16 27.23
N ASP A 187 11.38 -27.96 28.51
CA ASP A 187 10.97 -29.06 29.36
C ASP A 187 9.52 -29.47 29.04
N GLU A 188 9.35 -30.76 28.76
CA GLU A 188 8.06 -31.43 28.79
C GLU A 188 7.94 -32.17 30.10
N GLY A 189 6.82 -32.01 30.78
CA GLY A 189 6.53 -32.84 31.92
C GLY A 189 5.05 -33.08 32.11
N VAL A 190 4.78 -33.77 33.21
CA VAL A 190 3.45 -34.21 33.57
C VAL A 190 2.93 -33.27 34.65
N MET A 191 1.83 -32.62 34.34
CA MET A 191 1.11 -31.76 35.28
C MET A 191 -0.22 -32.43 35.61
N THR A 192 -0.49 -32.55 36.91
CA THR A 192 -1.74 -33.13 37.42
C THR A 192 -2.59 -32.03 38.01
N TYR A 193 -3.86 -31.98 37.60
CA TYR A 193 -4.86 -31.12 38.21
C TYR A 193 -6.08 -31.95 38.59
N LYS A 194 -6.32 -32.08 39.90
CA LYS A 194 -7.28 -33.05 40.47
C LYS A 194 -6.93 -34.46 39.98
N GLU A 195 -7.87 -35.16 39.35
CA GLU A 195 -7.68 -36.52 38.82
C GLU A 195 -7.19 -36.55 37.37
N LYS A 196 -6.94 -35.38 36.75
CA LYS A 196 -6.55 -35.29 35.34
C LYS A 196 -5.06 -35.08 35.20
N ILE A 197 -4.46 -35.87 34.32
CA ILE A 197 -3.05 -35.83 33.99
C ILE A 197 -2.89 -35.20 32.60
N PHE A 198 -2.01 -34.21 32.50
CA PHE A 198 -1.71 -33.51 31.27
C PHE A 198 -0.22 -33.52 31.00
N LYS A 199 0.17 -33.96 29.80
CA LYS A 199 1.50 -33.67 29.29
C LYS A 199 1.53 -32.22 28.81
N GLN A 200 2.45 -31.42 29.35
CA GLN A 200 2.52 -29.99 29.07
C GLN A 200 3.98 -29.53 29.01
N LYS A 201 4.26 -28.66 28.03
CA LYS A 201 5.51 -27.90 27.97
C LYS A 201 5.47 -26.78 28.98
N PHE A 202 6.54 -26.60 29.74
CA PHE A 202 6.71 -25.47 30.64
C PHE A 202 8.06 -24.79 30.39
N SER A 203 8.22 -23.63 30.98
CA SER A 203 9.46 -22.87 30.93
C SER A 203 9.67 -22.22 32.30
N PHE A 204 10.92 -22.18 32.73
CA PHE A 204 11.31 -21.51 33.95
C PHE A 204 11.92 -20.17 33.61
N VAL A 205 11.50 -19.16 34.36
CA VAL A 205 11.92 -17.77 34.20
C VAL A 205 12.13 -17.14 35.57
N ASP A 206 12.94 -16.08 35.61
CA ASP A 206 13.10 -15.28 36.82
C ASP A 206 11.97 -14.25 36.96
N SER A 207 11.85 -13.64 38.14
CA SER A 207 10.88 -12.57 38.42
C SER A 207 11.06 -11.32 37.55
N GLY A 208 12.21 -11.14 36.90
CA GLY A 208 12.46 -10.08 35.92
C GLY A 208 11.74 -10.27 34.59
N PHE A 209 11.26 -11.48 34.27
CA PHE A 209 10.72 -11.80 32.95
C PHE A 209 9.55 -10.89 32.53
N PHE A 210 8.52 -10.75 33.36
CA PHE A 210 7.37 -9.90 33.05
C PHE A 210 7.64 -8.40 33.20
N LYS A 211 8.82 -8.01 33.73
CA LYS A 211 9.29 -6.61 33.70
C LYS A 211 9.99 -6.27 32.38
N MET A 212 10.69 -7.24 31.81
CA MET A 212 11.38 -7.10 30.52
C MET A 212 10.41 -7.25 29.34
N PHE A 213 9.53 -8.25 29.39
CA PHE A 213 8.62 -8.59 28.29
C PHE A 213 7.20 -8.09 28.52
N SER A 214 6.66 -7.35 27.56
CA SER A 214 5.32 -6.72 27.63
C SER A 214 4.15 -7.67 27.33
N PHE A 215 4.13 -8.85 27.95
CA PHE A 215 3.00 -9.78 27.79
C PHE A 215 1.74 -9.26 28.48
N LYS A 216 0.60 -9.32 27.78
CA LYS A 216 -0.70 -8.95 28.36
C LYS A 216 -1.25 -10.09 29.21
N LEU A 217 -1.33 -9.87 30.52
CA LEU A 217 -2.07 -10.74 31.43
C LEU A 217 -3.58 -10.55 31.21
N LEU A 218 -4.29 -11.68 31.07
CA LEU A 218 -5.74 -11.67 30.90
C LEU A 218 -6.48 -11.68 32.24
N GLU A 219 -5.90 -12.36 33.22
CA GLU A 219 -6.39 -12.50 34.59
C GLU A 219 -5.17 -12.50 35.53
N GLY A 220 -5.36 -12.01 36.77
CA GLY A 220 -4.28 -11.84 37.74
C GLY A 220 -3.58 -10.49 37.66
N SER A 221 -2.50 -10.34 38.45
CA SER A 221 -1.71 -9.11 38.56
C SER A 221 -0.25 -9.40 38.22
N ALA A 222 0.40 -8.53 37.44
CA ALA A 222 1.84 -8.59 37.16
C ALA A 222 2.70 -8.25 38.39
N ASN A 223 2.14 -7.48 39.32
CA ASN A 223 2.87 -7.03 40.51
C ASN A 223 3.07 -8.22 41.46
N GLY A 224 4.33 -8.59 41.68
CA GLY A 224 4.70 -9.69 42.57
C GLY A 224 4.62 -11.09 41.95
N ILE A 225 4.46 -11.21 40.62
CA ILE A 225 4.56 -12.52 39.94
C ILE A 225 5.96 -13.10 40.14
N PHE A 226 6.02 -14.40 40.47
CA PHE A 226 7.25 -15.14 40.75
C PHE A 226 8.00 -14.62 41.98
N ALA A 227 7.26 -14.06 42.95
CA ALA A 227 7.80 -13.84 44.29
C ALA A 227 7.98 -15.18 45.03
N ASN A 228 7.13 -16.17 44.71
CA ASN A 228 7.24 -17.53 45.25
C ASN A 228 7.68 -18.51 44.16
N THR A 229 8.39 -19.56 44.57
CA THR A 229 8.84 -20.63 43.67
C THR A 229 7.71 -21.51 43.13
N THR A 230 6.51 -21.37 43.70
CA THR A 230 5.29 -22.10 43.30
C THR A 230 4.40 -21.32 42.35
N ASP A 231 4.76 -20.07 42.05
CA ASP A 231 3.97 -19.23 41.15
C ASP A 231 4.06 -19.78 39.71
N ALA A 232 2.92 -19.86 39.03
CA ALA A 232 2.84 -20.33 37.65
C ALA A 232 1.93 -19.43 36.83
N VAL A 233 2.36 -19.10 35.61
CA VAL A 233 1.55 -18.38 34.64
C VAL A 233 1.19 -19.35 33.51
N LEU A 234 -0.11 -19.39 33.18
CA LEU A 234 -0.63 -20.28 32.15
C LEU A 234 -0.98 -19.48 30.91
N THR A 235 -0.67 -20.03 29.73
CA THR A 235 -1.21 -19.49 28.48
C THR A 235 -2.73 -19.67 28.46
N ARG A 236 -3.41 -18.84 27.67
CA ARG A 236 -4.87 -18.95 27.47
C ARG A 236 -5.30 -20.36 27.06
N GLU A 237 -4.54 -21.00 26.18
CA GLU A 237 -4.82 -22.34 25.68
C GLU A 237 -4.69 -23.39 26.78
N THR A 238 -3.59 -23.35 27.52
CA THR A 238 -3.35 -24.26 28.65
C THR A 238 -4.39 -24.07 29.75
N ALA A 239 -4.73 -22.83 30.11
CA ALA A 239 -5.79 -22.54 31.08
C ALA A 239 -7.15 -23.10 30.64
N LYS A 240 -7.53 -22.93 29.37
CA LYS A 240 -8.76 -23.53 28.82
C LYS A 240 -8.75 -25.06 28.86
N LYS A 241 -7.61 -25.69 28.55
CA LYS A 241 -7.44 -27.15 28.56
C LYS A 241 -7.61 -27.72 29.96
N ILE A 242 -7.03 -27.06 30.96
CA ILE A 242 -7.06 -27.50 32.36
C ILE A 242 -8.42 -27.21 33.00
N PHE A 243 -8.86 -25.95 32.95
CA PHE A 243 -10.02 -25.48 33.70
C PHE A 243 -11.35 -25.64 32.96
N ARG A 244 -11.35 -26.05 31.67
CA ARG A 244 -12.53 -26.29 30.82
C ARG A 244 -13.71 -25.39 31.18
N ARG A 245 -13.64 -24.11 30.78
CA ARG A 245 -14.66 -23.06 30.98
C ARG A 245 -15.93 -23.55 31.70
N ARG A 246 -15.87 -23.70 33.04
CA ARG A 246 -17.09 -23.58 33.82
C ARG A 246 -17.52 -22.13 33.60
N ARG A 247 -18.70 -21.93 33.02
CA ARG A 247 -19.33 -20.61 33.06
C ARG A 247 -19.29 -20.12 34.51
N PRO A 248 -19.12 -18.82 34.75
CA PRO A 248 -19.28 -18.29 36.09
C PRO A 248 -20.78 -18.25 36.39
N ASP A 249 -21.27 -19.26 37.08
CA ASP A 249 -22.44 -19.14 37.92
C ASP A 249 -21.98 -19.04 39.38
N ARG A 250 -21.99 -17.78 39.85
CA ARG A 250 -21.82 -17.27 41.22
C ARG A 250 -20.42 -16.92 41.68
#